data_AF-A0A1E7Z3Y3-F1
#
_entry.id   AF-A0A1E7Z3Y3-F1
#
_cell.length_a   1.000
_cell.length_b   1.000
_cell.length_c   1.000
_cell.angle_alpha   90.00
_cell.angle_beta   90.00
_cell.angle_gamma   90.00
#
_symmetry.space_group_name_H-M   'P 1'
#
loop_
_entity.id
_entity.type
_entity.pdbx_description
1 polymer ?
#
loop_
_entity_poly.entity_id
_entity_poly.type
_entity_poly.pdbx_seq_one_letter_code
_entity_poly.pdbx_strand_id
1 'polypeptide(L)'
;MTLGLAKPILIGRPSVIEMRLQKLGLKIEAGKDFEVVNNESDPRFKEYWNEYYQIMKRRGVSPLQAVIGNPTLIGAIMVRRGEADSLICGTIGDYKQHYDIVEKLFGFRADVKVAGAMNVLELPSGNTFIADTYVNENST
;
A
#
# COMPACT_ATOMS: atom_id res chain seq x y z
N MET A 1 6.95 -25.53 6.39
CA MET A 1 7.84 -24.55 7.06
C MET A 1 7.55 -23.20 6.46
N THR A 2 6.97 -22.28 7.22
CA THR A 2 6.98 -20.84 6.86
C THR A 2 8.30 -20.26 7.35
N LEU A 3 8.92 -19.36 6.57
CA LEU A 3 10.20 -18.74 6.93
C LEU A 3 10.08 -17.75 8.12
N GLY A 4 8.87 -17.50 8.61
CA GLY A 4 8.62 -16.59 9.75
C GLY A 4 8.90 -15.12 9.45
N LEU A 5 9.06 -14.73 8.18
CA LEU A 5 9.47 -13.39 7.77
C LEU A 5 8.39 -12.33 7.99
N ALA A 6 7.13 -12.67 7.71
CA ALA A 6 6.00 -11.76 7.82
C ALA A 6 4.67 -12.54 7.93
N LYS A 7 3.59 -11.83 8.25
CA LYS A 7 2.20 -12.30 8.16
C LYS A 7 1.49 -11.52 7.05
N PRO A 8 1.46 -12.05 5.81
CA PRO A 8 0.95 -11.28 4.67
C PRO A 8 -0.56 -11.07 4.75
N ILE A 9 -1.00 -9.89 4.31
CA ILE A 9 -2.41 -9.56 4.11
C ILE A 9 -2.58 -9.15 2.64
N LEU A 10 -3.39 -9.89 1.89
CA LEU A 10 -3.68 -9.59 0.49
C LEU A 10 -4.98 -8.79 0.39
N ILE A 11 -4.97 -7.71 -0.39
CA ILE A 11 -6.14 -6.87 -0.64
C ILE A 11 -6.64 -7.15 -2.06
N GLY A 12 -7.83 -7.71 -2.17
CA GLY A 12 -8.40 -8.08 -3.46
C GLY A 12 -9.59 -9.03 -3.34
N ARG A 13 -10.18 -9.36 -4.48
CA ARG A 13 -11.35 -10.24 -4.56
C ARG A 13 -10.96 -11.68 -4.22
N PRO A 14 -11.57 -12.32 -3.21
CA PRO A 14 -11.19 -13.68 -2.79
C PRO A 14 -11.23 -14.69 -3.93
N SER A 15 -12.26 -14.64 -4.79
CA SER A 15 -12.40 -15.55 -5.94
C SER A 15 -11.28 -15.38 -6.98
N VAL A 16 -10.78 -14.16 -7.16
CA VAL A 16 -9.68 -13.88 -8.11
C VAL A 16 -8.34 -14.32 -7.52
N ILE A 17 -8.13 -14.12 -6.22
CA ILE A 17 -6.92 -14.60 -5.53
C ILE A 17 -6.85 -16.12 -5.63
N GLU A 18 -7.93 -16.82 -5.27
CA GLU A 18 -8.02 -18.28 -5.32
C GLU A 18 -7.75 -18.82 -6.73
N MET A 19 -8.40 -18.25 -7.75
CA MET A 19 -8.17 -18.60 -9.16
C MET A 19 -6.70 -18.42 -9.56
N ARG A 20 -6.04 -17.34 -9.12
CA ARG A 20 -4.63 -17.09 -9.44
C ARG A 20 -3.70 -18.06 -8.73
N LEU A 21 -3.98 -18.42 -7.48
CA LEU A 21 -3.19 -19.43 -6.75
C LEU A 21 -3.23 -20.77 -7.48
N GLN A 22 -4.43 -21.22 -7.88
CA GLN A 22 -4.61 -22.47 -8.64
C GLN A 22 -3.88 -22.42 -9.98
N LYS A 23 -4.02 -21.32 -10.73
CA LYS A 23 -3.35 -21.14 -12.03
C LYS A 23 -1.82 -21.15 -11.92
N LEU A 24 -1.28 -20.65 -10.81
CA LEU A 24 0.17 -20.62 -10.53
C LEU A 24 0.67 -21.91 -9.86
N GLY A 25 -0.21 -22.87 -9.55
CA GLY A 25 0.16 -24.11 -8.85
C GLY A 25 0.62 -23.89 -7.41
N LEU A 26 0.24 -22.76 -6.79
CA LEU A 26 0.60 -22.43 -5.42
C LEU A 26 -0.30 -23.18 -4.43
N LYS A 27 0.29 -23.69 -3.35
CA LYS A 27 -0.40 -24.46 -2.30
C LYS A 27 -0.68 -23.67 -1.02
N ILE A 28 -0.50 -22.35 -1.07
CA ILE A 28 -0.77 -21.47 0.07
C ILE A 28 -2.28 -21.22 0.18
N GLU A 29 -2.77 -21.09 1.40
CA GLU A 29 -4.20 -21.02 1.72
C GLU A 29 -4.54 -19.74 2.50
N ALA A 30 -5.60 -19.05 2.08
CA ALA A 30 -6.14 -17.90 2.81
C ALA A 30 -6.65 -18.32 4.20
N GLY A 31 -6.43 -17.48 5.21
CA GLY A 31 -6.78 -17.75 6.62
C GLY A 31 -5.78 -18.65 7.35
N LYS A 32 -4.79 -19.21 6.64
CA LYS A 32 -3.72 -20.06 7.21
C LYS A 32 -2.34 -19.48 6.94
N ASP A 33 -2.03 -19.21 5.67
CA ASP A 33 -0.72 -18.71 5.24
C ASP A 33 -0.72 -17.18 5.07
N PHE A 34 -1.88 -16.59 4.78
CA PHE A 34 -2.09 -15.15 4.63
C PHE A 34 -3.55 -14.77 4.91
N GLU A 35 -3.79 -13.52 5.26
CA GLU A 35 -5.15 -12.97 5.41
C GLU A 35 -5.62 -12.30 4.12
N VAL A 36 -6.94 -12.17 3.94
CA VAL A 36 -7.54 -11.52 2.76
C VAL A 36 -8.48 -10.40 3.21
N VAL A 37 -8.31 -9.24 2.61
CA VAL A 37 -9.26 -8.12 2.67
C VAL A 37 -9.96 -8.02 1.32
N ASN A 38 -11.28 -8.24 1.33
CA ASN A 38 -12.07 -8.19 0.11
C ASN A 38 -12.38 -6.74 -0.28
N ASN A 39 -11.69 -6.23 -1.30
CA ASN A 39 -11.83 -4.85 -1.78
C ASN A 39 -13.19 -4.49 -2.39
N GLU A 40 -14.09 -5.45 -2.60
CA GLU A 40 -15.49 -5.20 -3.03
C GLU A 40 -16.48 -5.21 -1.86
N SER A 41 -16.16 -5.90 -0.75
CA SER A 41 -17.07 -6.06 0.38
C SER A 41 -16.31 -6.45 1.64
N ASP A 42 -16.07 -5.48 2.52
CA ASP A 42 -15.50 -5.69 3.84
C ASP A 42 -16.27 -4.85 4.88
N PRO A 43 -16.62 -5.42 6.04
CA PRO A 43 -17.35 -4.70 7.09
C PRO A 43 -16.63 -3.45 7.59
N ARG A 44 -15.30 -3.38 7.48
CA ARG A 44 -14.49 -2.24 7.95
C ARG A 44 -14.58 -1.01 7.04
N PHE A 45 -15.08 -1.13 5.82
CA PHE A 45 -15.04 -0.05 4.83
C PHE A 45 -15.78 1.22 5.24
N LYS A 46 -16.87 1.09 6.00
CA LYS A 46 -17.56 2.25 6.54
C LYS A 46 -16.65 3.08 7.45
N GLU A 47 -15.84 2.41 8.28
CA GLU A 47 -14.91 3.08 9.18
C GLU A 47 -13.71 3.66 8.43
N TYR A 48 -13.13 2.90 7.51
CA TYR A 48 -12.01 3.36 6.67
C TYR A 48 -12.38 4.62 5.89
N TRP A 49 -13.60 4.64 5.34
CA TRP A 49 -14.12 5.78 4.62
C TRP A 49 -14.24 7.01 5.50
N ASN A 50 -14.83 6.86 6.69
CA ASN A 50 -14.97 7.98 7.62
C ASN A 50 -13.59 8.54 8.00
N GLU A 51 -12.62 7.68 8.29
CA GLU A 51 -11.26 8.09 8.62
C GLU A 51 -10.58 8.85 7.46
N TYR A 52 -10.62 8.29 6.24
CA TYR A 52 -10.10 8.96 5.05
C TYR A 52 -10.75 10.34 4.84
N TYR A 53 -12.08 10.43 5.00
CA TYR A 53 -12.79 11.69 4.90
C TYR A 53 -12.36 12.70 5.96
N GLN A 54 -12.17 12.29 7.22
CA GLN A 54 -11.70 13.19 8.28
C GLN A 54 -10.31 13.78 7.97
N ILE A 55 -9.44 13.00 7.33
CA ILE A 55 -8.11 13.44 6.91
C ILE A 55 -8.21 14.40 5.71
N MET A 56 -9.07 14.08 4.75
CA MET A 56 -9.09 14.75 3.44
C MET A 56 -10.07 15.92 3.36
N LYS A 57 -11.02 16.07 4.29
CA LYS A 57 -12.01 17.17 4.30
C LYS A 57 -11.37 18.56 4.29
N ARG A 58 -10.19 18.72 4.92
CA ARG A 58 -9.43 19.98 4.92
C ARG A 58 -8.72 20.27 3.59
N ARG A 59 -8.66 19.26 2.70
CA ARG A 59 -8.01 19.32 1.37
C ARG A 59 -9.05 19.38 0.23
N GLY A 60 -10.30 19.72 0.53
CA GLY A 60 -11.35 19.92 -0.46
C GLY A 60 -11.91 18.64 -1.09
N VAL A 61 -11.64 17.47 -0.50
CA VAL A 61 -12.15 16.20 -1.04
C VAL A 61 -13.63 16.04 -0.70
N SER A 62 -14.46 16.04 -1.74
CA SER A 62 -15.87 15.65 -1.67
C SER A 62 -15.99 14.16 -1.31
N PRO A 63 -17.03 13.75 -0.56
CA PRO A 63 -17.27 12.35 -0.27
C PRO A 63 -17.71 11.57 -1.51
N LEU A 64 -16.76 11.27 -2.40
CA LEU A 64 -16.96 10.39 -3.56
C LEU A 64 -16.68 8.93 -3.15
N GLN A 65 -17.72 8.10 -3.23
CA GLN A 65 -17.69 6.65 -3.02
C GLN A 65 -16.66 5.88 -3.87
N ALA A 66 -16.05 6.51 -4.88
CA ALA A 66 -15.14 5.89 -5.86
C ALA A 66 -13.80 5.39 -5.28
N VAL A 67 -13.55 5.64 -4.00
CA VAL A 67 -12.25 5.44 -3.37
C VAL A 67 -12.15 4.10 -2.61
N ILE A 68 -13.29 3.46 -2.31
CA ILE A 68 -13.37 2.22 -1.50
C ILE A 68 -12.81 0.98 -2.22
N GLY A 69 -12.63 1.03 -3.54
CA GLY A 69 -12.07 -0.09 -4.31
C GLY A 69 -10.54 -0.07 -4.46
N ASN A 70 -9.86 1.02 -4.08
CA ASN A 70 -8.42 1.18 -4.32
C ASN A 70 -7.60 0.39 -3.28
N PRO A 71 -6.88 -0.68 -3.67
CA PRO A 71 -6.14 -1.52 -2.73
C PRO A 71 -5.04 -0.75 -1.95
N THR A 72 -4.39 0.23 -2.59
CA THR A 72 -3.34 1.04 -1.96
C THR A 72 -3.90 1.88 -0.82
N LEU A 73 -5.07 2.49 -1.03
CA LEU A 73 -5.71 3.24 0.05
C LEU A 73 -6.16 2.32 1.18
N ILE A 74 -6.82 1.21 0.86
CA ILE A 74 -7.28 0.24 1.88
C ILE A 74 -6.07 -0.17 2.74
N GLY A 75 -4.96 -0.56 2.11
CA GLY A 75 -3.75 -0.96 2.81
C GLY A 75 -3.11 0.17 3.61
N ALA A 76 -3.11 1.41 3.10
CA ALA A 76 -2.57 2.55 3.81
C ALA A 76 -3.40 2.88 5.06
N ILE A 77 -4.73 2.79 4.98
CA ILE A 77 -5.60 2.95 6.15
C ILE A 77 -5.37 1.83 7.17
N MET A 78 -5.22 0.58 6.73
CA MET A 78 -4.91 -0.54 7.63
C MET A 78 -3.62 -0.28 8.42
N VAL A 79 -2.56 0.18 7.74
CA VAL A 79 -1.29 0.50 8.40
C VAL A 79 -1.47 1.65 9.39
N ARG A 80 -2.20 2.70 9.01
CA ARG A 80 -2.48 3.84 9.89
C ARG A 80 -3.26 3.43 11.15
N ARG A 81 -4.15 2.45 11.04
CA ARG A 81 -4.98 1.92 12.14
C ARG A 81 -4.26 0.87 12.98
N GLY A 82 -3.03 0.49 12.63
CA GLY A 82 -2.27 -0.57 13.30
C GLY A 82 -2.79 -1.98 13.02
N GLU A 83 -3.61 -2.15 11.98
CA GLU A 83 -4.07 -3.47 11.51
C GLU A 83 -3.00 -4.15 10.63
N ALA A 84 -2.01 -3.41 10.16
CA ALA A 84 -0.82 -3.89 9.49
C ALA A 84 0.39 -3.01 9.85
N ASP A 85 1.61 -3.55 9.77
CA ASP A 85 2.82 -2.77 10.08
C ASP A 85 3.40 -2.04 8.86
N SER A 86 3.13 -2.55 7.65
CA SER A 86 3.68 -2.01 6.40
C SER A 86 2.81 -2.31 5.19
N LEU A 87 3.01 -1.56 4.10
CA LEU A 87 2.30 -1.71 2.84
C LEU A 87 3.29 -1.86 1.69
N ILE A 88 3.08 -2.88 0.87
CA ILE A 88 3.69 -3.00 -0.46
C ILE A 88 2.60 -2.79 -1.50
N CYS A 89 2.80 -1.81 -2.39
CA CYS A 89 1.87 -1.46 -3.45
C CYS A 89 2.63 -1.09 -4.73
N GLY A 90 1.92 -0.63 -5.78
CA GLY A 90 2.58 -0.15 -7.00
C GLY A 90 2.79 -1.20 -8.10
N THR A 91 2.33 -2.44 -7.93
CA THR A 91 2.40 -3.46 -8.99
C THR A 91 1.50 -3.16 -10.19
N ILE A 92 0.48 -2.32 -10.00
CA ILE A 92 -0.46 -1.86 -11.03
C ILE A 92 -0.73 -0.37 -10.80
N GLY A 93 -0.72 0.43 -11.87
CA GLY A 93 -0.96 1.87 -11.81
C GLY A 93 0.33 2.67 -11.73
N ASP A 94 0.19 4.00 -11.74
CA ASP A 94 1.32 4.92 -11.78
C ASP A 94 1.92 5.16 -10.38
N TYR A 95 3.24 5.31 -10.30
CA TYR A 95 3.96 5.53 -9.03
C TYR A 95 3.44 6.76 -8.28
N LYS A 96 3.22 7.88 -8.98
CA LYS A 96 2.78 9.15 -8.38
C LYS A 96 1.40 9.00 -7.75
N GLN A 97 0.51 8.21 -8.37
CA GLN A 97 -0.83 7.95 -7.82
C GLN A 97 -0.77 7.21 -6.48
N HIS A 98 0.11 6.20 -6.36
CA HIS A 98 0.31 5.48 -5.10
C HIS A 98 0.97 6.37 -4.05
N TYR A 99 2.02 7.08 -4.44
CA TYR A 99 2.73 8.00 -3.56
C TYR A 99 1.82 9.08 -3.00
N ASP A 100 0.98 9.71 -3.82
CA ASP A 100 0.04 10.75 -3.39
C ASP A 100 -0.95 10.28 -2.32
N ILE A 101 -1.37 9.00 -2.36
CA ILE A 101 -2.24 8.41 -1.34
C ILE A 101 -1.47 8.28 -0.02
N VAL A 102 -0.29 7.67 -0.07
CA VAL A 102 0.56 7.41 1.09
C VAL A 102 1.01 8.71 1.75
N GLU A 103 1.50 9.67 0.96
CA GLU A 103 1.93 11.00 1.45
C GLU A 103 0.80 11.73 2.17
N LYS A 104 -0.41 11.76 1.60
CA LYS A 104 -1.54 12.47 2.21
C LYS A 104 -2.02 11.82 3.52
N LEU A 105 -1.90 10.50 3.63
CA LEU A 105 -2.37 9.73 4.80
C LEU A 105 -1.37 9.71 5.96
N PHE A 106 -0.09 9.52 5.67
CA PHE A 106 0.94 9.42 6.70
C PHE A 106 1.62 10.75 6.98
N GLY A 107 1.74 11.61 5.97
CA GLY A 107 2.62 12.76 6.03
C GLY A 107 4.07 12.35 6.19
N PHE A 108 4.86 13.23 6.81
CA PHE A 108 6.27 12.99 7.07
C PHE A 108 6.55 12.96 8.58
N ARG A 109 7.72 12.42 8.93
CA ARG A 109 8.26 12.55 10.29
C ARG A 109 8.49 14.03 10.62
N ALA A 110 8.57 14.35 11.91
CA ALA A 110 8.95 15.68 12.37
C ALA A 110 10.23 16.14 11.67
N ASP A 111 10.25 17.41 11.26
CA ASP A 111 11.36 18.09 10.57
C ASP A 111 11.69 17.58 9.15
N VAL A 112 10.97 16.58 8.65
CA VAL A 112 11.06 16.11 7.25
C VAL A 112 9.97 16.78 6.41
N LYS A 113 10.34 17.33 5.25
CA LYS A 113 9.42 18.05 4.35
C LYS A 113 9.16 17.32 3.04
N VAL A 114 9.93 16.29 2.74
CA VAL A 114 10.00 15.65 1.44
C VAL A 114 10.40 14.19 1.60
N ALA A 115 9.83 13.30 0.77
CA ALA A 115 10.34 11.95 0.59
C ALA A 115 11.25 11.89 -0.63
N GLY A 116 12.17 10.93 -0.65
CA GLY A 116 12.97 10.59 -1.83
C GLY A 116 12.82 9.11 -2.14
N ALA A 117 12.91 8.77 -3.42
CA ALA A 117 13.04 7.38 -3.86
C ALA A 117 14.53 7.04 -4.02
N MET A 118 14.92 5.88 -3.48
CA MET A 118 16.29 5.39 -3.57
C MET A 118 16.33 4.08 -4.35
N ASN A 119 17.25 3.99 -5.29
CA ASN A 119 17.61 2.74 -5.95
C ASN A 119 18.95 2.24 -5.40
N VAL A 120 19.09 0.92 -5.35
CA VAL A 120 20.34 0.26 -4.98
C VAL A 120 20.85 -0.50 -6.19
N LEU A 121 22.08 -0.20 -6.61
CA LEU A 121 22.79 -0.94 -7.65
C LEU A 121 23.85 -1.82 -6.98
N GLU A 122 23.68 -3.13 -7.08
CA GLU A 122 24.68 -4.09 -6.63
C GLU A 122 25.71 -4.29 -7.74
N LEU A 123 26.91 -3.72 -7.57
CA LEU A 123 28.00 -3.82 -8.54
C LEU A 123 29.15 -4.66 -7.98
N PRO A 124 30.00 -5.26 -8.83
CA PRO A 124 31.20 -5.97 -8.35
C PRO A 124 32.15 -5.09 -7.52
N SER A 125 32.14 -3.77 -7.74
CA SER A 125 32.92 -2.80 -6.98
C SER A 125 32.29 -2.38 -5.64
N GLY A 126 31.07 -2.86 -5.34
CA GLY A 126 30.31 -2.53 -4.16
C GLY A 126 28.91 -2.01 -4.47
N ASN A 127 28.13 -1.77 -3.42
CA ASN A 127 26.76 -1.28 -3.53
C ASN A 127 26.74 0.24 -3.72
N THR A 128 26.08 0.70 -4.78
CA THR A 128 25.87 2.12 -5.07
C THR A 128 24.42 2.48 -4.80
N PHE A 129 24.20 3.51 -3.98
CA PHE A 129 22.86 4.02 -3.64
C PHE A 129 22.62 5.33 -4.39
N ILE A 130 21.49 5.44 -5.09
CA ILE A 130 21.14 6.61 -5.90
C ILE A 130 19.80 7.16 -5.43
N ALA A 131 19.78 8.43 -5.04
CA ALA A 131 18.58 9.18 -4.69
C ALA A 131 18.73 10.65 -5.13
N ASP A 132 17.67 11.40 -5.47
CA ASP A 132 16.28 10.97 -5.64
C ASP A 132 15.97 10.69 -7.11
N THR A 133 15.43 9.50 -7.38
CA THR A 133 15.20 9.02 -8.74
C THR A 133 13.76 9.14 -9.23
N TYR A 134 12.79 9.41 -8.35
CA TYR A 134 11.36 9.35 -8.72
C TYR A 134 10.43 10.35 -8.04
N VAL A 135 10.80 10.97 -6.92
CA VAL A 135 9.84 11.81 -6.15
C VAL A 135 9.99 13.30 -6.48
N ASN A 136 11.22 13.82 -6.51
CA ASN A 136 11.50 15.23 -6.68
C ASN A 136 12.18 15.50 -8.04
N GLU A 137 11.44 16.11 -8.97
CA GLU A 137 11.97 16.46 -10.29
C GLU A 137 13.02 17.57 -10.22
N ASN A 138 12.84 18.55 -9.32
CA ASN A 138 13.79 19.64 -9.08
C ASN A 138 14.03 19.76 -7.58
N SER A 139 15.26 19.46 -7.15
CA SER A 139 15.68 19.62 -5.76
C SER A 139 16.04 21.08 -5.49
N THR A 140 15.28 21.78 -4.64
CA THR A 140 15.61 23.12 -4.11
C THR A 140 15.96 23.05 -2.64
#